data_AF-A0A1V3N163-F1
#
_entry.id   AF-A0A1V3N163-F1
#
_cell.length_a   1.000
_cell.length_b   1.000
_cell.length_c   1.000
_cell.angle_alpha   90.00
_cell.angle_beta   90.00
_cell.angle_gamma   90.00
#
_symmetry.space_group_name_H-M   'P 1'
#
loop_
_entity.id
_entity.type
_entity.pdbx_description
1 polymer ?
#
loop_
_entity_poly.entity_id
_entity_poly.type
_entity_poly.pdbx_seq_one_letter_code
_entity_poly.pdbx_strand_id
1 'polypeptide(L)'
;MKQIITLVILFFLAISAYGQDVKKLDDRYFLDLEKFEKGSGILEIKANAEHREKEVIILEKGAYFLENTNQKFWFTINDKHEFTETAKAQITKGKKLYTLYFTFENGQAIKTDLKDTSGHLISHFETKDSAFVVQHFRLTGKLAKKIVLKIGGGLSDAVETTYYENGNVKSENDHINKTTRLFYENGKAEYFYHSGTEEKIYFNENGQKTTHSYYSKDKAWCTEHFENGTIVSKNCNSADQSRKMRYYYKNGQLDYYEVELFSTGEIKKYDNRDKLVESRKATYPNVAPNSLIQ
;
A
#
# COMPACT_ATOMS: atom_id res chain seq x y z
N MET A 1 -28.95 42.07 -49.74
CA MET A 1 -28.24 41.89 -48.45
C MET A 1 -29.20 41.62 -47.27
N LYS A 2 -30.26 40.80 -47.46
CA LYS A 2 -31.25 40.47 -46.42
C LYS A 2 -31.67 38.99 -46.35
N GLN A 3 -31.00 38.11 -47.11
CA GLN A 3 -31.33 36.67 -47.17
C GLN A 3 -30.26 35.75 -46.56
N ILE A 4 -29.11 36.27 -46.12
CA ILE A 4 -28.03 35.47 -45.52
C ILE A 4 -28.14 35.42 -43.98
N ILE A 5 -28.82 36.37 -43.35
CA ILE A 5 -28.91 36.45 -41.88
C ILE A 5 -29.97 35.48 -41.30
N THR A 6 -30.97 35.07 -42.10
CA THR A 6 -32.03 34.16 -41.62
C THR A 6 -31.58 32.69 -41.55
N LEU A 7 -30.53 32.30 -42.29
CA LEU A 7 -30.06 30.90 -42.33
C LEU A 7 -29.16 30.54 -41.13
N VAL A 8 -28.50 31.53 -40.52
CA VAL A 8 -27.62 31.31 -39.35
C VAL A 8 -28.43 31.16 -38.05
N ILE A 9 -29.61 31.78 -37.96
CA ILE A 9 -30.49 31.67 -36.79
C ILE A 9 -31.23 30.32 -36.75
N LEU A 10 -31.50 29.71 -37.92
CA LEU A 10 -32.06 28.36 -38.00
C LEU A 10 -31.04 27.24 -37.68
N PHE A 11 -29.74 27.50 -37.86
CA PHE A 11 -28.70 26.55 -37.44
C PHE A 11 -28.44 26.57 -35.93
N PHE A 12 -28.67 27.69 -35.25
CA PHE A 12 -28.59 27.77 -33.79
C PHE A 12 -29.84 27.22 -33.06
N LEU A 13 -30.99 27.12 -33.73
CA LEU A 13 -32.21 26.49 -33.19
C LEU A 13 -32.32 24.99 -33.49
N ALA A 14 -31.41 24.42 -34.31
CA ALA A 14 -31.34 22.98 -34.56
C ALA A 14 -30.40 22.23 -33.60
N ILE A 15 -29.63 22.94 -32.76
CA ILE A 15 -28.77 22.31 -31.73
C ILE A 15 -29.54 22.11 -30.39
N SER A 16 -30.74 22.68 -30.25
CA SER A 16 -31.57 22.55 -29.04
C SER A 16 -32.47 21.30 -28.98
N ALA A 17 -32.23 20.27 -29.80
CA ALA A 17 -33.11 19.09 -29.91
C ALA A 17 -32.41 17.72 -29.73
N TYR A 18 -31.25 17.68 -29.07
CA TYR A 18 -30.78 16.46 -28.41
C TYR A 18 -30.64 16.70 -26.90
N GLY A 19 -31.71 17.24 -26.30
CA GLY A 19 -31.94 16.96 -24.89
C GLY A 19 -32.25 15.48 -24.78
N GLN A 20 -31.24 14.63 -24.57
CA GLN A 20 -31.53 13.26 -24.15
C GLN A 20 -32.39 13.37 -22.87
N ASP A 21 -33.59 12.81 -22.89
CA ASP A 21 -34.45 12.76 -21.72
C ASP A 21 -33.69 12.04 -20.59
N VAL A 22 -33.26 12.82 -19.58
CA VAL A 22 -32.55 12.29 -18.41
C VAL A 22 -33.59 11.66 -17.48
N LYS A 23 -33.53 10.34 -17.34
CA LYS A 23 -34.42 9.58 -16.46
C LYS A 23 -33.96 9.74 -15.00
N LYS A 24 -34.81 10.33 -14.16
CA LYS A 24 -34.52 10.44 -12.71
C LYS A 24 -34.86 9.11 -12.02
N LEU A 25 -33.89 8.55 -11.30
CA LEU A 25 -34.11 7.46 -10.35
C LEU A 25 -34.54 8.05 -9.00
N ASP A 26 -35.53 7.42 -8.36
CA ASP A 26 -36.00 7.84 -7.03
C ASP A 26 -35.02 7.45 -5.91
N ASP A 27 -35.36 7.87 -4.68
CA ASP A 27 -34.53 7.72 -3.48
C ASP A 27 -34.39 6.27 -2.99
N ARG A 28 -35.14 5.33 -3.57
CA ARG A 28 -35.02 3.89 -3.31
C ARG A 28 -33.82 3.28 -4.02
N TYR A 29 -33.01 4.05 -4.76
CA TYR A 29 -31.81 3.53 -5.42
C TYR A 29 -30.54 4.18 -4.89
N PHE A 30 -29.45 3.42 -4.91
CA PHE A 30 -28.12 3.92 -4.59
C PHE A 30 -27.04 3.29 -5.47
N LEU A 31 -25.89 3.96 -5.51
CA LEU A 31 -24.70 3.54 -6.22
C LEU A 31 -23.85 2.80 -5.20
N ASP A 32 -23.64 1.52 -5.44
CA ASP A 32 -22.76 0.71 -4.63
C ASP A 32 -21.34 0.76 -5.20
N LEU A 33 -20.41 1.17 -4.34
CA LEU A 33 -18.98 1.28 -4.65
C LEU A 33 -18.17 0.11 -4.07
N GLU A 34 -18.76 -0.80 -3.30
CA GLU A 34 -18.00 -1.83 -2.57
C GLU A 34 -17.15 -2.70 -3.51
N LYS A 35 -17.75 -3.17 -4.61
CA LYS A 35 -17.04 -3.97 -5.62
C LYS A 35 -15.95 -3.15 -6.33
N PHE A 36 -16.22 -1.88 -6.61
CA PHE A 36 -15.25 -0.97 -7.21
C PHE A 36 -14.05 -0.75 -6.28
N GLU A 37 -14.29 -0.48 -4.99
CA GLU A 37 -13.24 -0.27 -3.98
C GLU A 37 -12.39 -1.53 -3.73
N LYS A 38 -12.94 -2.72 -3.99
CA LYS A 38 -12.21 -4.00 -3.99
C LYS A 38 -11.44 -4.28 -5.29
N GLY A 39 -11.37 -3.33 -6.21
CA GLY A 39 -10.55 -3.44 -7.43
C GLY A 39 -11.18 -4.25 -8.57
N SER A 40 -12.50 -4.48 -8.55
CA SER A 40 -13.18 -5.15 -9.67
C SER A 40 -13.58 -4.19 -10.80
N GLY A 41 -13.54 -2.87 -10.57
CA GLY A 41 -14.07 -1.88 -11.52
C GLY A 41 -15.60 -1.94 -11.69
N ILE A 42 -16.30 -2.85 -11.00
CA ILE A 42 -17.75 -3.01 -11.12
C ILE A 42 -18.46 -1.97 -10.26
N LEU A 43 -19.33 -1.20 -10.89
CA LEU A 43 -20.32 -0.36 -10.23
C LEU A 43 -21.68 -1.04 -10.31
N GLU A 44 -22.48 -0.92 -9.27
CA GLU A 44 -23.84 -1.47 -9.25
C GLU A 44 -24.83 -0.39 -8.79
N ILE A 45 -25.99 -0.34 -9.44
CA ILE A 45 -27.15 0.35 -8.86
C ILE A 45 -27.96 -0.69 -8.11
N LYS A 46 -28.15 -0.48 -6.82
CA LYS A 46 -28.91 -1.37 -5.93
C LYS A 46 -30.15 -0.66 -5.42
N ALA A 47 -31.22 -1.43 -5.19
CA ALA A 47 -32.37 -0.92 -4.47
C ALA A 47 -32.08 -0.85 -2.96
N ASN A 48 -32.55 0.19 -2.31
CA ASN A 48 -32.59 0.39 -0.87
C ASN A 48 -34.06 0.32 -0.45
N ALA A 49 -34.42 -0.67 0.35
CA ALA A 49 -35.72 -0.65 1.00
C ALA A 49 -35.58 -0.80 2.51
N GLU A 50 -34.78 0.09 3.11
CA GLU A 50 -34.68 0.28 4.54
C GLU A 50 -33.74 -0.71 5.26
N HIS A 51 -32.45 -0.69 4.86
CA HIS A 51 -31.27 -1.13 5.65
C HIS A 51 -30.79 -2.58 5.53
N ARG A 52 -31.11 -3.28 4.44
CA ARG A 52 -30.29 -4.42 3.97
C ARG A 52 -30.23 -4.35 2.45
N GLU A 53 -29.01 -4.37 1.91
CA GLU A 53 -28.73 -4.23 0.48
C GLU A 53 -29.64 -5.11 -0.36
N LYS A 54 -30.35 -4.52 -1.34
CA LYS A 54 -31.20 -5.28 -2.26
C LYS A 54 -30.57 -5.41 -3.64
N GLU A 55 -31.22 -6.29 -4.39
CA GLU A 55 -31.03 -6.69 -5.78
C GLU A 55 -30.43 -5.61 -6.69
N VAL A 56 -29.49 -6.05 -7.53
CA VAL A 56 -28.91 -5.25 -8.61
C VAL A 56 -30.00 -5.01 -9.65
N ILE A 57 -30.21 -3.75 -10.01
CA ILE A 57 -31.21 -3.42 -11.04
C ILE A 57 -30.57 -3.39 -12.43
N ILE A 58 -31.33 -3.86 -13.41
CA ILE A 58 -30.97 -3.73 -14.84
C ILE A 58 -31.74 -2.54 -15.40
N LEU A 59 -31.01 -1.56 -15.92
CA LEU A 59 -31.59 -0.34 -16.48
C LEU A 59 -31.66 -0.45 -18.00
N GLU A 60 -32.75 0.05 -18.58
CA GLU A 60 -32.85 0.25 -20.02
C GLU A 60 -31.83 1.28 -20.52
N LYS A 61 -31.58 1.30 -21.83
CA LYS A 61 -30.73 2.34 -22.43
C LYS A 61 -31.22 3.75 -22.11
N GLY A 62 -30.27 4.66 -21.85
CA GLY A 62 -30.55 6.09 -21.70
C GLY A 62 -29.60 6.80 -20.76
N ALA A 63 -29.80 8.11 -20.63
CA ALA A 63 -29.14 8.94 -19.63
C ALA A 63 -29.95 8.93 -18.33
N TYR A 64 -29.26 8.82 -17.21
CA TYR A 64 -29.85 8.69 -15.88
C TYR A 64 -29.28 9.71 -14.90
N PHE A 65 -30.12 10.11 -13.96
CA PHE A 65 -29.74 10.87 -12.79
C PHE A 65 -30.29 10.22 -11.53
N LEU A 66 -29.41 9.83 -10.62
CA LEU A 66 -29.77 9.33 -9.30
C LEU A 66 -29.46 10.41 -8.27
N GLU A 67 -30.45 10.71 -7.42
CA GLU A 67 -30.29 11.67 -6.32
C GLU A 67 -30.92 11.11 -5.05
N ASN A 68 -30.10 10.97 -4.01
CA ASN A 68 -30.55 10.69 -2.66
C ASN A 68 -29.76 11.53 -1.65
N THR A 69 -30.05 11.38 -0.36
CA THR A 69 -29.45 12.19 0.71
C THR A 69 -27.92 12.16 0.73
N ASN A 70 -27.30 11.05 0.31
CA ASN A 70 -25.87 10.84 0.43
C ASN A 70 -25.11 11.02 -0.89
N GLN A 71 -25.81 10.98 -2.02
CA GLN A 71 -25.16 10.98 -3.33
C GLN A 71 -26.02 11.54 -4.46
N LYS A 72 -25.30 12.09 -5.44
CA LYS A 72 -25.82 12.44 -6.77
C LYS A 72 -25.00 11.73 -7.81
N PHE A 73 -25.62 11.11 -8.81
CA PHE A 73 -24.89 10.34 -9.83
C PHE A 73 -25.51 10.54 -11.21
N TRP A 74 -24.67 10.95 -12.16
CA TRP A 74 -25.02 11.18 -13.57
C TRP A 74 -24.28 10.16 -14.42
N PHE A 75 -25.01 9.36 -15.19
CA PHE A 75 -24.45 8.24 -15.95
C PHE A 75 -25.32 7.87 -17.16
N THR A 76 -24.74 7.09 -18.07
CA THR A 76 -25.42 6.60 -19.29
C THR A 76 -25.35 5.08 -19.33
N ILE A 77 -26.44 4.46 -19.77
CA ILE A 77 -26.57 3.02 -19.99
C ILE A 77 -26.73 2.74 -21.49
N ASN A 78 -25.97 1.78 -22.03
CA ASN A 78 -26.00 1.38 -23.43
C ASN A 78 -27.07 0.30 -23.72
N ASP A 79 -27.16 -0.16 -24.98
CA ASP A 79 -28.12 -1.22 -25.39
C ASP A 79 -27.84 -2.60 -24.77
N LYS A 80 -26.67 -2.79 -24.12
CA LYS A 80 -26.31 -4.02 -23.38
C LYS A 80 -26.60 -3.90 -21.88
N HIS A 81 -27.27 -2.83 -21.45
CA HIS A 81 -27.54 -2.53 -20.04
C HIS A 81 -26.28 -2.26 -19.21
N GLU A 82 -25.21 -1.78 -19.85
CA GLU A 82 -23.92 -1.49 -19.22
C GLU A 82 -23.66 0.02 -19.11
N PHE A 83 -22.89 0.42 -18.09
CA PHE A 83 -22.33 1.77 -18.01
C PHE A 83 -21.43 2.05 -19.21
N THR A 84 -21.56 3.24 -19.78
CA THR A 84 -20.77 3.66 -20.94
C THR A 84 -20.21 5.07 -20.76
N GLU A 85 -19.16 5.39 -21.52
CA GLU A 85 -18.53 6.71 -21.57
C GLU A 85 -17.97 7.17 -20.22
N THR A 86 -18.46 8.29 -19.71
CA THR A 86 -18.05 8.89 -18.46
C THR A 86 -19.24 9.08 -17.54
N ALA A 87 -19.05 8.88 -16.25
CA ALA A 87 -20.05 9.22 -15.24
C ALA A 87 -19.47 10.16 -14.19
N LYS A 88 -20.35 10.89 -13.52
CA LYS A 88 -19.99 11.79 -12.42
C LYS A 88 -20.78 11.41 -11.19
N ALA A 89 -20.13 11.20 -10.05
CA ALA A 89 -20.81 11.12 -8.76
C ALA A 89 -20.39 12.28 -7.86
N GLN A 90 -21.30 12.74 -7.02
CA GLN A 90 -21.01 13.56 -5.85
C GLN A 90 -21.45 12.77 -4.62
N ILE A 91 -20.55 12.55 -3.68
CA ILE A 91 -20.79 11.71 -2.51
C ILE A 91 -20.40 12.47 -1.25
N THR A 92 -21.27 12.41 -0.24
CA THR A 92 -21.01 12.97 1.07
C THR A 92 -20.46 11.89 2.00
N LYS A 93 -19.24 12.08 2.52
CA LYS A 93 -18.64 11.20 3.53
C LYS A 93 -18.30 12.02 4.77
N GLY A 94 -19.09 11.84 5.83
CA GLY A 94 -19.05 12.72 7.00
C GLY A 94 -19.51 14.14 6.64
N LYS A 95 -18.71 15.16 6.98
CA LYS A 95 -18.98 16.57 6.64
C LYS A 95 -18.38 17.03 5.31
N LYS A 96 -17.77 16.12 4.55
CA LYS A 96 -17.04 16.45 3.32
C LYS A 96 -17.79 15.93 2.10
N LEU A 97 -17.85 16.78 1.08
CA LEU A 97 -18.36 16.45 -0.24
C LEU A 97 -17.18 16.12 -1.16
N TYR A 98 -17.32 15.05 -1.92
CA TYR A 98 -16.34 14.64 -2.92
C TYR A 98 -17.00 14.48 -4.28
N THR A 99 -16.24 14.70 -5.34
CA THR A 99 -16.70 14.44 -6.72
C THR A 99 -15.86 13.33 -7.33
N LEU A 100 -16.51 12.30 -7.86
CA LEU A 100 -15.88 11.22 -8.60
C LEU A 100 -16.20 11.37 -10.09
N TYR A 101 -15.20 11.17 -10.93
CA TYR A 101 -15.33 11.11 -12.38
C TYR A 101 -14.89 9.73 -12.85
N PHE A 102 -15.82 8.93 -13.35
CA PHE A 102 -15.59 7.57 -13.84
C PHE A 102 -15.43 7.58 -15.36
N THR A 103 -14.59 6.71 -15.88
CA THR A 103 -14.50 6.33 -17.30
C THR A 103 -14.75 4.84 -17.41
N PHE A 104 -15.61 4.44 -18.34
CA PHE A 104 -16.02 3.05 -18.52
C PHE A 104 -15.52 2.46 -19.83
N GLU A 105 -15.19 1.17 -19.79
CA GLU A 105 -14.97 0.33 -20.95
C GLU A 105 -15.68 -1.00 -20.72
N ASN A 106 -16.54 -1.42 -21.66
CA ASN A 106 -17.32 -2.67 -21.57
C ASN A 106 -18.07 -2.82 -20.22
N GLY A 107 -18.73 -1.76 -19.75
CA GLY A 107 -19.49 -1.75 -18.49
C GLY A 107 -18.66 -1.64 -17.21
N GLN A 108 -17.34 -1.70 -17.28
CA GLN A 108 -16.45 -1.63 -16.12
C GLN A 108 -15.79 -0.25 -16.02
N ALA A 109 -15.73 0.29 -14.81
CA ALA A 109 -14.97 1.50 -14.53
C ALA A 109 -13.47 1.19 -14.60
N ILE A 110 -12.83 1.64 -15.68
CA ILE A 110 -11.39 1.47 -15.90
C ILE A 110 -10.56 2.61 -15.32
N LYS A 111 -11.19 3.75 -15.04
CA LYS A 111 -10.52 4.95 -14.53
C LYS A 111 -11.45 5.77 -13.65
N THR A 112 -10.96 6.24 -12.52
CA THR A 112 -11.73 7.15 -11.64
C THR A 112 -10.85 8.25 -11.04
N ASP A 113 -11.30 9.50 -11.12
CA ASP A 113 -10.69 10.63 -10.40
C ASP A 113 -11.60 11.08 -9.25
N LEU A 114 -11.10 11.02 -8.02
CA LEU A 114 -11.73 11.59 -6.83
C LEU A 114 -11.16 12.98 -6.57
N LYS A 115 -12.01 13.99 -6.57
CA LYS A 115 -11.67 15.39 -6.31
C LYS A 115 -12.39 15.95 -5.10
N ASP A 116 -11.73 16.89 -4.40
CA ASP A 116 -12.38 17.68 -3.35
C ASP A 116 -13.31 18.76 -3.96
N THR A 117 -13.96 19.53 -3.10
CA THR A 117 -14.85 20.64 -3.51
C THR A 117 -14.14 21.79 -4.23
N SER A 118 -12.82 21.90 -4.04
CA SER A 118 -11.97 22.90 -4.70
C SER A 118 -11.43 22.42 -6.05
N GLY A 119 -11.70 21.16 -6.41
CA GLY A 119 -11.23 20.53 -7.64
C GLY A 119 -9.85 19.88 -7.53
N HIS A 120 -9.24 19.81 -6.34
CA HIS A 120 -7.97 19.12 -6.16
C HIS A 120 -8.15 17.62 -6.28
N LEU A 121 -7.28 16.97 -7.05
CA LEU A 121 -7.23 15.52 -7.16
C LEU A 121 -6.76 14.95 -5.82
N ILE A 122 -7.58 14.12 -5.18
CA ILE A 122 -7.26 13.40 -3.95
C ILE A 122 -6.82 11.98 -4.28
N SER A 123 -7.51 11.33 -5.21
CA SER A 123 -7.24 9.95 -5.56
C SER A 123 -7.50 9.70 -7.03
N HIS A 124 -6.67 8.87 -7.62
CA HIS A 124 -6.81 8.37 -8.97
C HIS A 124 -6.81 6.85 -8.93
N PHE A 125 -7.71 6.24 -9.68
CA PHE A 125 -7.84 4.79 -9.81
C PHE A 125 -7.74 4.46 -11.29
N GLU A 126 -7.00 3.42 -11.64
CA GLU A 126 -6.88 2.94 -13.01
C GLU A 126 -6.73 1.43 -13.04
N THR A 127 -7.45 0.78 -13.95
CA THR A 127 -7.24 -0.63 -14.30
C THR A 127 -6.36 -0.68 -15.53
N LYS A 128 -5.14 -1.20 -15.39
CA LYS A 128 -4.16 -1.28 -16.47
C LYS A 128 -3.34 -2.57 -16.38
N ASP A 129 -3.09 -3.23 -17.50
CA ASP A 129 -2.21 -4.40 -17.60
C ASP A 129 -2.52 -5.52 -16.59
N SER A 130 -3.81 -5.83 -16.39
CA SER A 130 -4.29 -6.79 -15.37
C SER A 130 -4.02 -6.40 -13.91
N ALA A 131 -3.74 -5.13 -13.64
CA ALA A 131 -3.58 -4.56 -12.31
C ALA A 131 -4.58 -3.43 -12.07
N PHE A 132 -5.02 -3.31 -10.82
CA PHE A 132 -5.77 -2.16 -10.31
C PHE A 132 -4.80 -1.26 -9.54
N VAL A 133 -4.61 -0.04 -10.03
CA VAL A 133 -3.67 0.93 -9.48
C VAL A 133 -4.45 2.05 -8.80
N VAL A 134 -4.10 2.33 -7.54
CA VAL A 134 -4.63 3.44 -6.78
C VAL A 134 -3.51 4.41 -6.46
N GLN A 135 -3.69 5.68 -6.75
CA GLN A 135 -2.77 6.75 -6.42
C GLN A 135 -3.49 7.77 -5.55
N HIS A 136 -2.92 8.08 -4.40
CA HIS A 136 -3.41 9.14 -3.52
C HIS A 136 -2.47 10.32 -3.56
N PHE A 137 -3.03 11.52 -3.66
CA PHE A 137 -2.30 12.77 -3.79
C PHE A 137 -2.48 13.64 -2.55
N ARG A 138 -1.45 14.43 -2.28
CA ARG A 138 -1.48 15.48 -1.27
C ARG A 138 -2.23 16.69 -1.82
N LEU A 139 -2.62 17.61 -0.93
CA LEU A 139 -3.20 18.89 -1.35
C LEU A 139 -2.25 19.72 -2.22
N THR A 140 -0.94 19.49 -2.13
CA THR A 140 0.09 20.08 -2.99
C THR A 140 0.08 19.52 -4.42
N GLY A 141 -0.76 18.51 -4.71
CA GLY A 141 -0.80 17.80 -5.99
C GLY A 141 0.27 16.71 -6.14
N LYS A 142 1.16 16.55 -5.15
CA LYS A 142 2.21 15.53 -5.19
C LYS A 142 1.68 14.16 -4.79
N LEU A 143 2.22 13.10 -5.39
CA LEU A 143 1.88 11.72 -5.06
C LEU A 143 2.29 11.42 -3.62
N ALA A 144 1.35 10.91 -2.81
CA ALA A 144 1.56 10.54 -1.41
C ALA A 144 1.71 9.02 -1.23
N LYS A 145 0.86 8.27 -1.94
CA LYS A 145 0.79 6.80 -1.85
C LYS A 145 0.38 6.24 -3.21
N LYS A 146 0.95 5.10 -3.58
CA LYS A 146 0.55 4.27 -4.72
C LYS A 146 0.30 2.86 -4.19
N ILE A 147 -0.80 2.25 -4.61
CA ILE A 147 -1.13 0.86 -4.32
C ILE A 147 -1.31 0.18 -5.67
N VAL A 148 -0.65 -0.95 -5.88
CA VAL A 148 -0.83 -1.80 -7.06
C VAL A 148 -1.38 -3.13 -6.60
N LEU A 149 -2.58 -3.47 -7.05
CA LEU A 149 -3.29 -4.70 -6.73
C LEU A 149 -3.40 -5.54 -7.99
N LYS A 150 -3.13 -6.85 -7.88
CA LYS A 150 -3.47 -7.78 -8.96
C LYS A 150 -4.99 -7.90 -9.06
N ILE A 151 -5.57 -7.81 -10.28
CA ILE A 151 -7.01 -7.99 -10.46
C ILE A 151 -7.43 -9.39 -9.98
N GLY A 152 -8.51 -9.45 -9.19
CA GLY A 152 -9.00 -10.68 -8.57
C GLY A 152 -8.18 -11.17 -7.36
N GLY A 153 -7.07 -10.47 -7.04
CA GLY A 153 -6.31 -10.68 -5.81
C GLY A 153 -6.87 -9.84 -4.65
N GLY A 154 -6.46 -10.20 -3.43
CA GLY A 154 -6.78 -9.42 -2.23
C GLY A 154 -5.69 -8.40 -1.90
N LEU A 155 -5.82 -7.71 -0.75
CA LEU A 155 -4.75 -6.87 -0.18
C LEU A 155 -3.45 -7.65 0.08
N SER A 156 -3.52 -8.98 0.20
CA SER A 156 -2.36 -9.86 0.28
C SER A 156 -1.50 -9.89 -0.99
N ASP A 157 -2.07 -9.46 -2.12
CA ASP A 157 -1.39 -9.39 -3.42
C ASP A 157 -1.10 -7.93 -3.83
N ALA A 158 -0.98 -7.05 -2.83
CA ALA A 158 -0.72 -5.63 -3.03
C ALA A 158 0.76 -5.28 -2.90
N VAL A 159 1.19 -4.32 -3.70
CA VAL A 159 2.41 -3.55 -3.47
C VAL A 159 2.02 -2.12 -3.12
N GLU A 160 2.34 -1.69 -1.90
CA GLU A 160 2.08 -0.35 -1.41
C GLU A 160 3.38 0.47 -1.36
N THR A 161 3.41 1.61 -2.05
CA THR A 161 4.52 2.55 -2.04
C THR A 161 4.07 3.88 -1.46
N THR A 162 4.79 4.43 -0.48
CA THR A 162 4.58 5.80 0.01
C THR A 162 5.73 6.71 -0.40
N TYR A 163 5.46 8.01 -0.49
CA TYR A 163 6.40 8.99 -1.02
C TYR A 163 6.58 10.19 -0.08
N TYR A 164 7.82 10.70 -0.08
CA TYR A 164 8.17 11.99 0.51
C TYR A 164 7.65 13.15 -0.34
N GLU A 165 7.65 14.37 0.23
CA GLU A 165 7.27 15.58 -0.50
C GLU A 165 8.22 15.90 -1.66
N ASN A 166 9.46 15.42 -1.65
CA ASN A 166 10.38 15.59 -2.76
C ASN A 166 10.12 14.59 -3.92
N GLY A 167 9.16 13.67 -3.76
CA GLY A 167 8.82 12.65 -4.75
C GLY A 167 9.61 11.35 -4.63
N ASN A 168 10.63 11.29 -3.77
CA ASN A 168 11.36 10.05 -3.51
C ASN A 168 10.48 9.06 -2.74
N VAL A 169 10.74 7.77 -2.97
CA VAL A 169 10.09 6.69 -2.22
C VAL A 169 10.48 6.80 -0.75
N LYS A 170 9.49 6.68 0.13
CA LYS A 170 9.65 6.63 1.58
C LYS A 170 9.58 5.20 2.10
N SER A 171 8.61 4.43 1.61
CA SER A 171 8.45 3.04 1.98
C SER A 171 7.85 2.23 0.84
N GLU A 172 8.20 0.95 0.78
CA GLU A 172 7.57 -0.05 -0.08
C GLU A 172 7.23 -1.28 0.76
N ASN A 173 5.96 -1.66 0.77
CA ASN A 173 5.47 -2.92 1.34
C ASN A 173 4.98 -3.79 0.20
N ASP A 174 5.70 -4.87 -0.06
CA ASP A 174 5.36 -5.87 -1.06
C ASP A 174 4.85 -7.12 -0.35
N HIS A 175 3.53 -7.29 -0.34
CA HIS A 175 2.89 -8.41 0.33
C HIS A 175 3.09 -9.75 -0.40
N ILE A 176 3.34 -9.69 -1.72
CA ILE A 176 3.58 -10.87 -2.57
C ILE A 176 4.95 -11.46 -2.22
N ASN A 177 5.97 -10.62 -2.22
CA ASN A 177 7.34 -11.02 -1.91
C ASN A 177 7.67 -10.98 -0.41
N LYS A 178 6.69 -10.59 0.42
CA LYS A 178 6.82 -10.52 1.89
C LYS A 178 7.93 -9.58 2.34
N THR A 179 8.19 -8.51 1.58
CA THR A 179 9.25 -7.55 1.87
C THR A 179 8.73 -6.19 2.29
N THR A 180 9.42 -5.56 3.24
CA THR A 180 9.27 -4.15 3.57
C THR A 180 10.60 -3.45 3.36
N ARG A 181 10.58 -2.31 2.67
CA ARG A 181 11.73 -1.43 2.46
C ARG A 181 11.39 -0.03 2.94
N LEU A 182 12.32 0.58 3.67
CA LEU A 182 12.28 2.01 4.01
C LEU A 182 13.47 2.69 3.38
N PHE A 183 13.29 3.97 3.08
CA PHE A 183 14.29 4.78 2.40
C PHE A 183 14.39 6.14 3.08
N TYR A 184 15.59 6.70 3.10
CA TYR A 184 15.82 8.08 3.47
C TYR A 184 15.29 9.04 2.40
N GLU A 185 15.13 10.32 2.76
CA GLU A 185 14.69 11.35 1.80
C GLU A 185 15.62 11.51 0.60
N ASN A 186 16.89 11.15 0.74
CA ASN A 186 17.87 11.15 -0.34
C ASN A 186 17.74 9.94 -1.31
N GLY A 187 16.76 9.06 -1.08
CA GLY A 187 16.46 7.89 -1.90
C GLY A 187 17.27 6.63 -1.57
N LYS A 188 18.23 6.70 -0.63
CA LYS A 188 19.01 5.54 -0.21
C LYS A 188 18.20 4.67 0.75
N ALA A 189 18.45 3.36 0.71
CA ALA A 189 17.81 2.42 1.64
C ALA A 189 18.18 2.75 3.09
N GLU A 190 17.19 2.62 3.98
CA GLU A 190 17.31 2.75 5.43
C GLU A 190 17.16 1.37 6.08
N TYR A 191 16.17 0.60 5.62
CA TYR A 191 15.78 -0.66 6.22
C TYR A 191 15.24 -1.62 5.17
N PHE A 192 15.56 -2.90 5.33
CA PHE A 192 14.97 -4.01 4.60
C PHE A 192 14.52 -5.07 5.59
N TYR A 193 13.33 -5.62 5.37
CA TYR A 193 12.80 -6.75 6.10
C TYR A 193 12.15 -7.75 5.16
N HIS A 194 12.42 -9.03 5.37
CA HIS A 194 11.73 -10.12 4.69
C HIS A 194 11.03 -11.00 5.72
N SER A 195 9.70 -10.93 5.79
CA SER A 195 8.94 -11.61 6.84
C SER A 195 8.91 -13.13 6.70
N GLY A 196 9.17 -13.67 5.51
CA GLY A 196 9.28 -15.12 5.30
C GLY A 196 10.55 -15.76 5.86
N THR A 197 11.60 -14.96 6.12
CA THR A 197 12.91 -15.42 6.62
C THR A 197 13.30 -14.73 7.92
N GLU A 198 12.49 -13.76 8.37
CA GLU A 198 12.76 -12.80 9.43
C GLU A 198 14.07 -12.01 9.26
N GLU A 199 14.62 -11.97 8.04
CA GLU A 199 15.84 -11.24 7.73
C GLU A 199 15.62 -9.73 7.84
N LYS A 200 16.53 -9.05 8.53
CA LYS A 200 16.53 -7.59 8.73
C LYS A 200 17.88 -7.02 8.33
N ILE A 201 17.88 -5.96 7.53
CA ILE A 201 19.09 -5.22 7.17
C ILE A 201 18.86 -3.73 7.43
N TYR A 202 19.79 -3.10 8.13
CA TYR A 202 19.80 -1.67 8.39
C TYR A 202 20.95 -1.02 7.63
N PHE A 203 20.71 0.19 7.16
CA PHE A 203 21.67 1.00 6.40
C PHE A 203 21.79 2.38 7.03
N ASN A 204 22.91 3.06 6.83
CA ASN A 204 23.05 4.48 7.16
C ASN A 204 22.63 5.37 5.97
N GLU A 205 22.57 6.69 6.19
CA GLU A 205 22.23 7.66 5.14
C GLU A 205 23.19 7.66 3.94
N ASN A 206 24.37 7.05 4.07
CA ASN A 206 25.30 6.87 2.96
C ASN A 206 24.97 5.63 2.10
N GLY A 207 24.03 4.79 2.53
CA GLY A 207 23.63 3.55 1.86
C GLY A 207 24.50 2.35 2.26
N GLN A 208 25.33 2.49 3.29
CA GLN A 208 26.18 1.41 3.78
C GLN A 208 25.42 0.61 4.84
N LYS A 209 25.49 -0.71 4.74
CA LYS A 209 24.94 -1.63 5.74
C LYS A 209 25.59 -1.38 7.10
N THR A 210 24.79 -1.31 8.16
CA THR A 210 25.22 -1.12 9.55
C THR A 210 24.91 -2.34 10.41
N THR A 211 23.81 -3.03 10.14
CA THR A 211 23.40 -4.23 10.87
C THR A 211 22.68 -5.22 9.95
N HIS A 212 22.90 -6.51 10.13
CA HIS A 212 22.21 -7.58 9.42
C HIS A 212 21.85 -8.70 10.39
N SER A 213 20.56 -8.95 10.57
CA SER A 213 20.04 -10.00 11.43
C SER A 213 19.30 -11.06 10.62
N TYR A 214 19.53 -12.33 10.92
CA TYR A 214 18.99 -13.46 10.15
C TYR A 214 19.11 -14.78 10.92
N TYR A 215 18.35 -15.80 10.52
CA TYR A 215 18.59 -17.17 10.98
C TYR A 215 19.64 -17.86 10.11
N SER A 216 20.66 -18.41 10.76
CA SER A 216 21.64 -19.28 10.12
C SER A 216 21.03 -20.63 9.70
N LYS A 217 21.80 -21.43 8.97
CA LYS A 217 21.41 -22.80 8.57
C LYS A 217 21.08 -23.69 9.77
N ASP A 218 21.78 -23.49 10.89
CA ASP A 218 21.57 -24.23 12.14
C ASP A 218 20.43 -23.64 13.00
N LYS A 219 19.59 -22.78 12.41
CA LYS A 219 18.50 -22.05 13.07
C LYS A 219 18.95 -21.15 14.22
N ALA A 220 20.25 -20.88 14.34
CA ALA A 220 20.76 -19.89 15.28
C ALA A 220 20.41 -18.48 14.78
N TRP A 221 19.86 -17.63 15.65
CA TRP A 221 19.62 -16.23 15.35
C TRP A 221 20.93 -15.46 15.41
N CYS A 222 21.35 -14.92 14.27
CA CYS A 222 22.60 -14.17 14.13
C CYS A 222 22.32 -12.68 13.89
N THR A 223 23.23 -11.84 14.36
CA THR A 223 23.27 -10.40 14.08
C THR A 223 24.70 -9.97 13.83
N GLU A 224 24.95 -9.40 12.66
CA GLU A 224 26.24 -8.85 12.22
C GLU A 224 26.20 -7.33 12.30
N HIS A 225 27.28 -6.73 12.78
CA HIS A 225 27.45 -5.27 12.86
C HIS A 225 28.60 -4.81 11.97
N PHE A 226 28.40 -3.67 11.33
CA PHE A 226 29.30 -3.12 10.33
C PHE A 226 29.64 -1.66 10.66
N GLU A 227 30.90 -1.31 10.47
CA GLU A 227 31.40 0.06 10.54
C GLU A 227 32.00 0.44 9.19
N ASN A 228 31.54 1.55 8.60
CA ASN A 228 31.98 2.02 7.27
C ASN A 228 31.91 0.92 6.19
N GLY A 229 30.91 0.05 6.27
CA GLY A 229 30.70 -1.08 5.34
C GLY A 229 31.55 -2.33 5.62
N THR A 230 32.41 -2.32 6.65
CA THR A 230 33.24 -3.46 7.05
C THR A 230 32.67 -4.13 8.29
N ILE A 231 32.55 -5.47 8.31
CA ILE A 231 32.08 -6.20 9.49
C ILE A 231 33.07 -6.04 10.66
N VAL A 232 32.53 -5.75 11.85
CA VAL A 232 33.31 -5.60 13.09
C VAL A 232 32.93 -6.62 14.15
N SER A 233 31.68 -7.10 14.16
CA SER A 233 31.26 -8.15 15.07
C SER A 233 30.08 -8.94 14.53
N LYS A 234 29.91 -10.15 15.08
CA LYS A 234 28.76 -11.01 14.84
C LYS A 234 28.37 -11.73 16.12
N ASN A 235 27.10 -11.72 16.45
CA ASN A 235 26.55 -12.45 17.58
C ASN A 235 25.59 -13.52 17.06
N CYS A 236 25.70 -14.75 17.53
CA CYS A 236 24.75 -15.82 17.20
C CYS A 236 24.30 -16.54 18.48
N ASN A 237 22.98 -16.64 18.68
CA ASN A 237 22.38 -17.43 19.75
C ASN A 237 21.91 -18.75 19.17
N SER A 238 22.29 -19.87 19.79
CA SER A 238 21.84 -21.19 19.34
C SER A 238 20.32 -21.32 19.40
N ALA A 239 19.75 -22.18 18.56
CA ALA A 239 18.31 -22.38 18.47
C ALA A 239 17.69 -22.86 19.80
N ASP A 240 18.43 -23.66 20.56
CA ASP A 240 18.05 -24.16 21.88
C ASP A 240 18.35 -23.17 23.02
N GLN A 241 18.88 -21.98 22.69
CA GLN A 241 19.31 -20.96 23.64
C GLN A 241 20.27 -21.47 24.72
N SER A 242 21.03 -22.53 24.45
CA SER A 242 22.02 -23.08 25.39
C SER A 242 23.37 -22.37 25.33
N ARG A 243 23.68 -21.75 24.18
CA ARG A 243 24.96 -21.08 23.95
C ARG A 243 24.81 -19.80 23.13
N LYS A 244 25.74 -18.87 23.38
CA LYS A 244 25.93 -17.65 22.60
C LYS A 244 27.35 -17.59 22.06
N MET A 245 27.47 -17.30 20.77
CA MET A 245 28.75 -17.11 20.08
C MET A 245 28.90 -15.64 19.71
N ARG A 246 30.06 -15.05 20.00
CA ARG A 246 30.40 -13.67 19.65
C ARG A 246 31.71 -13.66 18.87
N TYR A 247 31.68 -13.24 17.63
CA TYR A 247 32.83 -13.14 16.75
C TYR A 247 33.25 -11.69 16.63
N TYR A 248 34.55 -11.43 16.68
CA TYR A 248 35.14 -10.11 16.59
C TYR A 248 36.05 -10.05 15.38
N TYR A 249 35.89 -9.00 14.57
CA TYR A 249 36.59 -8.86 13.30
C TYR A 249 37.48 -7.62 13.32
N LYS A 250 38.64 -7.71 12.68
CA LYS A 250 39.57 -6.62 12.46
C LYS A 250 39.81 -6.48 10.96
N ASN A 251 39.51 -5.32 10.40
CA ASN A 251 39.58 -5.06 8.95
C ASN A 251 38.82 -6.10 8.11
N GLY A 252 37.65 -6.55 8.61
CA GLY A 252 36.81 -7.54 7.94
C GLY A 252 37.28 -8.99 8.06
N GLN A 253 38.40 -9.25 8.73
CA GLN A 253 38.92 -10.60 8.98
C GLN A 253 38.62 -11.02 10.42
N LEU A 254 38.29 -12.30 10.63
CA LEU A 254 38.08 -12.82 11.99
C LEU A 254 39.38 -12.70 12.80
N ASP A 255 39.29 -12.05 13.94
CA ASP A 255 40.40 -11.92 14.90
C ASP A 255 40.29 -13.02 15.96
N TYR A 256 39.14 -13.08 16.65
CA TYR A 256 38.83 -14.12 17.62
C TYR A 256 37.31 -14.28 17.80
N TYR A 257 36.89 -15.33 18.49
CA TYR A 257 35.49 -15.49 18.92
C TYR A 257 35.38 -16.02 20.34
N GLU A 258 34.24 -15.77 20.96
CA GLU A 258 33.90 -16.21 22.30
C GLU A 258 32.66 -17.10 22.26
N VAL A 259 32.66 -18.17 23.05
CA VAL A 259 31.53 -19.07 23.26
C VAL A 259 31.14 -19.03 24.74
N GLU A 260 29.91 -18.61 25.01
CA GLU A 260 29.30 -18.58 26.33
C GLU A 260 28.30 -19.73 26.46
N LEU A 261 28.50 -20.60 27.45
CA LEU A 261 27.56 -21.64 27.84
C LEU A 261 26.68 -21.12 28.98
N PHE A 262 25.39 -20.92 28.72
CA PHE A 262 24.51 -20.31 29.73
C PHE A 262 24.28 -21.20 30.95
N SER A 263 24.35 -22.53 30.78
CA SER A 263 24.19 -23.49 31.88
C SER A 263 25.29 -23.39 32.93
N THR A 264 26.51 -23.03 32.55
CA THR A 264 27.67 -22.97 33.44
C THR A 264 28.17 -21.54 33.68
N GLY A 265 27.70 -20.58 32.88
CA GLY A 265 28.29 -19.25 32.77
C GLY A 265 29.72 -19.27 32.22
N GLU A 266 30.21 -20.39 31.68
CA GLU A 266 31.57 -20.47 31.16
C GLU A 266 31.68 -19.73 29.83
N ILE A 267 32.69 -18.86 29.72
CA ILE A 267 33.04 -18.14 28.50
C ILE A 267 34.44 -18.61 28.06
N LYS A 268 34.53 -19.18 26.86
CA LYS A 268 35.78 -19.58 26.22
C LYS A 268 36.09 -18.69 25.03
N LYS A 269 37.32 -18.20 24.93
CA LYS A 269 37.82 -17.39 23.82
C LYS A 269 38.76 -18.21 22.95
N TYR A 270 38.55 -18.17 21.65
CA TYR A 270 39.33 -18.88 20.63
C TYR A 270 39.88 -17.87 19.63
N ASP A 271 41.11 -18.08 19.16
CA ASP A 271 41.65 -17.31 18.04
C ASP A 271 40.99 -17.71 16.71
N ASN A 272 41.40 -17.06 15.62
CA ASN A 272 40.90 -17.34 14.28
C ASN A 272 41.35 -18.68 13.67
N ARG A 273 42.07 -19.52 14.42
CA ARG A 273 42.48 -20.89 14.07
C ARG A 273 41.87 -21.92 15.02
N ASP A 274 40.80 -21.55 15.71
CA ASP A 274 40.07 -22.37 16.68
C ASP A 274 40.90 -22.82 17.89
N LYS A 275 42.02 -22.15 18.19
CA LYS A 275 42.83 -22.46 19.38
C LYS A 275 42.27 -21.72 20.58
N LEU A 276 42.01 -22.45 21.67
CA LEU A 276 41.60 -21.86 22.95
C LEU A 276 42.71 -20.96 23.50
N VAL A 277 42.38 -19.69 23.77
CA VAL A 277 43.30 -18.67 24.28
C VAL A 277 42.99 -18.31 25.73
N GLU A 278 41.71 -18.34 26.13
CA GLU A 278 41.27 -17.92 27.46
C GLU A 278 39.98 -18.67 27.85
N SER A 279 39.81 -18.95 29.15
CA SER A 279 38.54 -19.41 29.73
C SER A 279 38.26 -18.64 31.02
N ARG A 280 37.02 -18.19 31.20
CA ARG A 280 36.55 -17.47 32.39
C ARG A 280 35.10 -17.82 32.71
N LYS A 281 34.64 -17.48 33.91
CA LYS A 281 33.21 -17.54 34.27
C LYS A 281 32.60 -16.15 34.23
N ALA A 282 31.40 -16.04 33.65
CA ALA A 282 30.58 -14.86 33.69
C ALA A 282 30.13 -14.60 35.14
N THR A 283 30.38 -13.41 35.63
CA THR A 283 29.76 -12.90 36.86
C THR A 283 28.43 -12.26 36.47
N TYR A 284 27.34 -13.02 36.55
CA TYR A 284 26.02 -12.40 36.55
C TYR A 284 25.78 -11.81 37.94
N PRO A 285 25.41 -10.52 38.07
CA PRO A 285 24.90 -10.04 39.34
C PRO A 285 23.72 -10.93 39.72
N ASN A 286 23.70 -11.45 40.94
CA ASN A 286 22.56 -12.16 41.51
C ASN A 286 21.35 -11.23 41.44
N VAL A 287 20.54 -11.34 40.39
CA VAL A 287 19.17 -10.85 40.45
C VAL A 287 18.47 -11.88 41.32
N ALA A 288 18.33 -11.56 42.61
CA ALA A 288 17.50 -12.34 43.51
C ALA A 288 16.16 -12.60 42.81
N PRO A 289 15.63 -13.84 42.83
CA PRO A 289 14.31 -14.08 42.30
C PRO A 289 13.36 -13.15 43.06
N ASN A 290 12.70 -12.24 42.34
CA ASN A 290 11.52 -11.55 42.86
C ASN A 290 10.55 -12.66 43.24
N SER A 291 10.55 -13.00 44.53
CA SER A 291 9.47 -13.75 45.14
C SER A 291 8.20 -13.01 44.79
N LEU A 292 7.33 -13.71 44.06
CA LEU A 292 5.89 -13.49 44.00
C LEU A 292 5.41 -12.79 45.28
N ILE A 293 4.97 -11.54 45.14
CA ILE A 293 4.00 -10.97 46.07
C ILE A 293 2.67 -11.00 45.32
N GLN A 294 1.74 -11.66 45.98
CA GLN A 294 0.37 -11.99 45.62
C GLN A 294 -0.47 -10.78 45.21
#